data_AF-A0A835A847-F1
#
_entry.id   AF-A0A835A847-F1
#
_cell.length_a   1.000
_cell.length_b   1.000
_cell.length_c   1.000
_cell.angle_alpha   90.00
_cell.angle_beta   90.00
_cell.angle_gamma   90.00
#
_symmetry.space_group_name_H-M   'P 1'
#
loop_
_entity.id
_entity.type
_entity.pdbx_description
1 polymer ?
#
loop_
_entity_poly.entity_id
_entity_poly.type
_entity_poly.pdbx_seq_one_letter_code
_entity_poly.pdbx_strand_id
1 'polypeptide(L)' 'MLPNSTFLVKIKLFGNPTRKELKPVEFEKVIDYDLINFMDFIQPIVDQYPPGYLEVAHI' A
#
# COMPACT_ATOMS: atom_id res chain seq x y z
N MET A 1 -1.47 7.55 27.71
CA MET A 1 -1.83 6.83 26.48
C MET A 1 -2.79 7.72 25.70
N LEU A 2 -2.55 7.92 24.41
CA LEU A 2 -3.50 8.63 23.56
C LEU A 2 -4.80 7.82 23.53
N PRO A 3 -5.97 8.44 23.74
CA PRO A 3 -7.22 7.71 23.93
C PRO A 3 -7.67 6.94 22.67
N ASN A 4 -7.09 7.22 21.50
CA ASN A 4 -7.36 6.53 20.24
C ASN A 4 -6.04 6.40 19.43
N SER A 5 -5.27 5.34 19.66
CA SER A 5 -4.10 4.97 18.84
C SER A 5 -4.51 4.26 17.55
N THR A 6 -5.81 3.97 17.37
CA THR A 6 -6.34 3.28 16.21
C THR A 6 -6.75 4.27 15.11
N PHE A 7 -6.28 4.04 13.88
CA PHE A 7 -6.53 4.87 12.71
C PHE A 7 -6.99 4.04 11.52
N LEU A 8 -7.95 4.56 10.76
CA LEU A 8 -8.26 4.02 9.44
C LEU A 8 -7.34 4.65 8.39
N VAL A 9 -6.50 3.84 7.77
CA VAL A 9 -5.58 4.28 6.72
C VAL A 9 -6.11 3.84 5.37
N LYS A 10 -6.29 4.82 4.47
CA LYS A 10 -6.65 4.60 3.07
C LYS A 10 -5.50 5.11 2.20
N ILE A 11 -4.92 4.23 1.39
CA ILE A 11 -3.83 4.56 0.46
C ILE A 11 -4.31 4.25 -0.94
N LYS A 12 -4.04 5.17 -1.86
CA LYS A 12 -4.25 4.96 -3.29
C LYS A 12 -2.92 5.08 -4.01
N LEU A 13 -2.50 3.97 -4.62
CA LEU A 13 -1.22 3.83 -5.31
C LEU A 13 -1.46 3.94 -6.80
N PHE A 14 -0.88 4.96 -7.41
CA PHE A 14 -0.92 5.18 -8.84
C PHE A 14 0.36 4.63 -9.47
N GLY A 15 0.20 3.78 -10.48
CA GLY A 15 1.34 3.31 -11.27
C GLY A 15 1.87 4.37 -12.21
N ASN A 16 2.92 4.00 -12.94
CA ASN A 16 3.46 4.87 -13.98
C ASN A 16 2.38 5.16 -15.04
N PRO A 17 2.00 6.43 -15.27
CA PRO A 17 0.97 6.78 -16.25
C PRO A 17 1.32 6.37 -17.69
N THR A 18 2.59 6.09 -18.00
CA THR A 18 2.97 5.55 -19.32
C THR A 18 2.56 4.09 -19.51
N ARG A 19 2.30 3.35 -18.43
CA ARG A 19 1.75 1.99 -18.44
C ARG A 19 0.23 2.06 -18.25
N LYS A 20 -0.49 2.31 -19.35
CA LYS A 20 -1.96 2.47 -19.38
C LYS A 20 -2.75 1.27 -18.81
N GLU A 21 -2.12 0.12 -18.65
CA GLU A 21 -2.77 -1.11 -18.20
C GLU A 21 -2.81 -1.27 -16.68
N LEU A 22 -2.07 -0.44 -15.93
CA LEU A 22 -1.99 -0.53 -14.49
C LEU A 22 -3.11 0.30 -13.85
N LYS A 23 -4.18 -0.38 -13.42
CA LYS A 23 -5.24 0.24 -12.61
C LYS A 23 -4.65 0.71 -11.27
N PRO A 24 -5.13 1.84 -10.72
CA PRO A 24 -4.75 2.26 -9.37
C PRO A 24 -5.07 1.16 -8.36
N VAL A 25 -4.15 0.91 -7.44
CA VAL A 25 -4.36 -0.02 -6.32
C VAL A 25 -4.83 0.78 -5.13
N GLU A 26 -5.94 0.38 -4.53
CA GLU A 26 -6.48 0.97 -3.32
C GLU A 26 -6.29 0.00 -2.15
N PHE A 27 -5.80 0.52 -1.04
CA PHE A 27 -5.52 -0.23 0.18
C PHE A 27 -6.22 0.46 1.35
N GLU A 28 -6.98 -0.31 2.12
CA GLU A 28 -7.65 0.17 3.32
C GLU A 28 -7.35 -0.78 4.49
N LYS A 29 -6.84 -0.23 5.59
CA LYS A 29 -6.52 -1.00 6.79
C LYS A 29 -6.70 -0.15 8.04
N VAL A 30 -7.27 -0.75 9.08
CA VAL A 30 -7.26 -0.19 10.42
C VAL A 30 -5.93 -0.55 11.07
N ILE A 31 -5.20 0.44 11.56
CA ILE A 31 -3.91 0.27 12.24
C ILE A 31 -4.00 0.77 13.67
N ASP A 32 -3.30 0.11 14.58
CA ASP A 32 -3.07 0.64 15.93
C ASP A 32 -1.61 1.09 16.01
N TYR A 33 -1.39 2.39 16.15
CA TYR A 33 -0.05 3.00 16.15
C TYR A 33 0.86 2.44 17.25
N ASP A 34 0.29 2.07 18.40
CA ASP A 34 1.08 1.55 19.52
C ASP A 34 1.48 0.08 19.33
N LEU A 35 0.81 -0.64 18.42
CA LEU A 35 1.00 -2.08 18.19
C LEU A 35 1.59 -2.43 16.83
N ILE A 36 1.48 -1.55 15.83
CA ILE A 36 1.91 -1.84 14.45
C ILE A 36 3.38 -1.48 14.25
N ASN A 37 4.14 -2.39 13.61
CA ASN A 37 5.46 -2.05 13.09
C ASN A 37 5.37 -1.70 11.59
N PHE A 38 6.43 -1.06 11.07
CA PHE A 38 6.47 -0.64 9.67
C PHE A 38 6.29 -1.82 8.68
N MET A 39 6.88 -2.98 8.94
CA MET A 39 6.80 -4.13 8.05
C MET A 39 5.39 -4.76 8.05
N ASP A 40 4.72 -4.82 9.20
CA ASP A 40 3.33 -5.29 9.33
C ASP A 40 2.33 -4.39 8.57
N PHE A 41 2.71 -3.12 8.40
CA PHE A 41 1.97 -2.17 7.59
C PHE A 41 2.26 -2.34 6.09
N ILE A 42 3.53 -2.50 5.71
CA ILE A 42 3.97 -2.54 4.31
C ILE A 42 3.70 -3.88 3.63
N GLN A 43 3.88 -5.01 4.31
CA GLN A 43 3.79 -6.34 3.69
C GLN A 43 2.44 -6.58 2.98
N PRO A 44 1.28 -6.27 3.59
CA PRO A 44 -0.01 -6.43 2.92
C PRO A 44 -0.21 -5.53 1.70
N ILE A 45 0.50 -4.39 1.65
CA ILE A 45 0.49 -3.50 0.49
C ILE A 45 1.28 -4.16 -0.64
N VAL A 46 2.49 -4.66 -0.35
CA VAL A 46 3.36 -5.37 -1.30
C VAL A 46 2.67 -6.61 -1.86
N ASP A 47 2.02 -7.40 -1.02
CA ASP A 47 1.34 -8.63 -1.44
C ASP A 47 0.14 -8.36 -2.38
N GLN A 48 -0.44 -7.16 -2.33
CA GLN A 48 -1.53 -6.73 -3.20
C GLN A 48 -1.04 -6.09 -4.51
N TYR A 49 0.26 -5.81 -4.65
CA TYR A 49 0.78 -5.28 -5.90
C TYR A 49 0.74 -6.34 -7.01
N PRO A 50 0.14 -6.03 -8.18
CA PRO A 50 0.20 -6.92 -9.33
C PRO A 50 1.65 -7.15 -9.76
N PRO A 51 2.05 -8.36 -10.20
CA PRO A 51 3.40 -8.65 -10.66
C PRO A 51 3.93 -7.68 -11.73
N GLY A 52 3.06 -7.15 -12.59
CA GLY A 52 3.42 -6.17 -13.63
C GLY A 52 3.92 -4.81 -13.13
N TYR A 53 3.82 -4.51 -11.83
CA TYR A 53 4.47 -3.35 -11.21
C TYR A 53 5.95 -3.58 -10.89
N LEU A 54 6.37 -4.84 -10.68
CA LEU A 54 7.76 -5.21 -10.39
C LEU A 54 8.60 -5.31 -11.66
N GLU A 55 7.96 -5.41 -12.82
CA GLU A 55 8.64 -5.49 -14.10
C GLU A 55 9.33 -4.16 -14.43
N VAL A 56 10.66 -4.14 -14.45
CA VAL A 56 11.44 -2.97 -14.91
C VAL A 56 11.27 -2.85 -16.42
N ALA A 57 10.87 -1.67 -16.90
CA ALA A 57 10.81 -1.39 -18.33
C ALA A 57 12.22 -1.55 -18.90
N HIS A 58 12.42 -2.52 -19.79
CA HIS A 58 13.65 -2.58 -20.58
C HIS A 58 13.53 -1.48 -21.64
N ILE A 59 14.47 -0.53 -21.60
CA ILE A 59 14.64 0.55 -22.60
C ILE A 59 15.52 0.01 -23.73
#